data_AF-A0A4P9ZY63-F1
#
_entry.id   AF-A0A4P9ZY63-F1
#
_cell.length_a   1.000
_cell.length_b   1.000
_cell.length_c   1.000
_cell.angle_alpha   90.00
_cell.angle_beta   90.00
_cell.angle_gamma   90.00
#
_symmetry.space_group_name_H-M   'P 1'
#
loop_
_entity.id
_entity.type
_entity.pdbx_description
1 polymer ?
#
loop_
_entity_poly.entity_id
_entity_poly.type
_entity_poly.pdbx_seq_one_letter_code
_entity_poly.pdbx_strand_id
1 'polypeptide(L)'
;DPKDWREQDNYAILGLSKLRWRATPEDIKRQFHKKVLLHHPDKKAAGGNAHDDKFFKCIQKANEILNDPVKRRQFDSVDPELDDTIPSVKAKGDYFDIYCPLFERESRFSKIQPVPGLGDNDTDRETVESFYEFWVNFDSWRSFEHLDKEEVDSADNRDNKRYMDKKNRAERARLKKEETARLRILVEQAMKLDPRIARFRKEERERRNAKKASNVRGGAAA
;
A
#
# COMPACT_ATOMS: atom_id res chain seq x y z
N ASP A 1 -19.05 15.55 -7.12
CA ASP A 1 -20.02 15.40 -8.23
C ASP A 1 -19.66 14.13 -9.02
N PRO A 2 -20.57 13.42 -9.75
CA PRO A 2 -20.21 12.30 -10.62
C PRO A 2 -19.04 12.58 -11.58
N LYS A 3 -18.84 13.84 -11.94
CA LYS A 3 -17.70 14.28 -12.76
C LYS A 3 -16.35 14.11 -12.05
N ASP A 4 -16.33 14.17 -10.72
CA ASP A 4 -15.12 14.07 -9.89
C ASP A 4 -14.88 12.62 -9.41
N TRP A 5 -15.35 11.62 -10.17
CA TRP A 5 -15.35 10.22 -9.75
C TRP A 5 -13.97 9.67 -9.37
N ARG A 6 -12.89 10.25 -9.91
CA ARG A 6 -11.51 9.84 -9.58
C ARG A 6 -11.13 10.15 -8.14
N GLU A 7 -11.70 11.20 -7.56
CA GLU A 7 -11.44 11.67 -6.19
C GLU A 7 -12.41 11.06 -5.17
N GLN A 8 -13.38 10.27 -5.63
CA GLN A 8 -14.39 9.67 -4.77
C GLN A 8 -13.88 8.42 -4.08
N ASP A 9 -14.23 8.28 -2.80
CA ASP A 9 -14.10 7.01 -2.08
C ASP A 9 -15.22 6.05 -2.52
N ASN A 10 -14.88 5.18 -3.47
CA ASN A 10 -15.80 4.17 -4.00
C ASN A 10 -16.28 3.19 -2.92
N TYR A 11 -15.45 2.86 -1.92
CA TYR A 11 -15.88 2.01 -0.82
C TYR A 11 -16.89 2.74 0.07
N ALA A 12 -16.66 4.01 0.39
CA ALA A 12 -17.62 4.80 1.16
C ALA A 12 -18.96 4.96 0.45
N ILE A 13 -18.96 5.19 -0.86
CA ILE A 13 -20.18 5.29 -1.67
C ILE A 13 -21.04 4.01 -1.54
N LEU A 14 -20.41 2.84 -1.65
CA LEU A 14 -21.08 1.56 -1.47
C LEU A 14 -21.35 1.20 0.00
N GLY A 15 -20.88 1.98 0.97
CA GLY A 15 -21.05 1.69 2.39
C GLY A 15 -20.13 0.57 2.89
N LEU A 16 -18.98 0.41 2.25
CA LEU A 16 -17.94 -0.57 2.52
C LEU A 16 -16.71 0.04 3.22
N SER A 17 -16.79 1.26 3.77
CA SER A 17 -15.66 1.96 4.40
C SER A 17 -14.91 1.16 5.46
N LYS A 18 -15.58 0.21 6.14
CA LYS A 18 -14.95 -0.66 7.16
C LYS A 18 -14.22 -1.87 6.56
N LEU A 19 -14.72 -2.40 5.44
CA LEU A 19 -14.13 -3.57 4.78
C LEU A 19 -13.03 -3.14 3.80
N ARG A 20 -13.29 -2.10 3.02
CA ARG A 20 -12.41 -1.58 1.96
C ARG A 20 -11.86 -2.72 1.10
N TRP A 21 -10.55 -2.83 1.02
CA TRP A 21 -9.83 -3.87 0.29
C TRP A 21 -10.11 -5.30 0.77
N ARG A 22 -10.57 -5.48 2.02
CA ARG A 22 -11.00 -6.77 2.55
C ARG A 22 -12.40 -7.18 2.10
N ALA A 23 -13.16 -6.30 1.44
CA ALA A 23 -14.50 -6.63 0.93
C ALA A 23 -14.42 -7.74 -0.13
N THR A 24 -15.25 -8.77 -0.04
CA THR A 24 -15.30 -9.80 -1.08
C THR A 24 -16.11 -9.33 -2.30
N PRO A 25 -16.00 -10.00 -3.46
CA PRO A 25 -16.88 -9.73 -4.60
C PRO A 25 -18.37 -9.79 -4.23
N GLU A 26 -18.75 -10.71 -3.35
CA GLU A 26 -20.12 -10.86 -2.84
C GLU A 26 -20.54 -9.67 -1.97
N ASP A 27 -19.65 -9.15 -1.11
CA ASP A 27 -19.91 -7.95 -0.33
C ASP A 27 -20.20 -6.75 -1.23
N ILE A 28 -19.37 -6.56 -2.26
CA ILE A 28 -19.51 -5.48 -3.23
C ILE A 28 -20.85 -5.59 -3.97
N LYS A 29 -21.15 -6.77 -4.52
CA LYS A 29 -22.41 -7.02 -5.24
C LYS A 29 -23.63 -6.80 -4.35
N ARG A 30 -23.60 -7.31 -3.12
CA ARG A 30 -24.70 -7.18 -2.14
C ARG A 30 -24.94 -5.71 -1.78
N GLN A 31 -23.89 -4.96 -1.48
CA GLN A 31 -24.03 -3.56 -1.11
C GLN A 31 -24.44 -2.69 -2.30
N PHE A 32 -23.93 -2.96 -3.49
CA PHE A 32 -24.38 -2.30 -4.71
C PHE A 32 -25.89 -2.45 -4.92
N HIS A 33 -26.41 -3.69 -4.89
CA HIS A 33 -27.86 -3.92 -5.03
C HIS A 33 -28.67 -3.18 -3.95
N LYS A 34 -28.21 -3.21 -2.70
CA LYS A 34 -28.86 -2.48 -1.60
C LYS A 34 -28.89 -0.97 -1.87
N LYS A 35 -27.79 -0.39 -2.34
CA LYS A 35 -27.68 1.05 -2.67
C LYS A 35 -28.55 1.43 -3.87
N VAL A 36 -28.58 0.60 -4.92
CA VAL A 36 -29.45 0.81 -6.09
C VAL A 36 -30.92 0.83 -5.67
N LEU A 37 -31.38 -0.15 -4.88
CA LEU A 37 -32.77 -0.23 -4.43
C LEU A 37 -33.20 0.96 -3.55
N LEU A 38 -32.27 1.54 -2.80
CA LEU A 38 -32.50 2.68 -1.92
C LEU A 38 -32.45 4.02 -2.66
N HIS A 39 -31.56 4.15 -3.65
CA HIS A 39 -31.28 5.42 -4.32
C HIS A 39 -31.76 5.48 -5.78
N HIS A 40 -32.54 4.51 -6.24
CA HIS A 40 -33.08 4.49 -7.61
C HIS A 40 -33.87 5.78 -7.90
N PRO A 41 -33.65 6.42 -9.08
CA PRO A 41 -34.32 7.67 -9.43
C PRO A 41 -35.85 7.55 -9.39
N ASP A 42 -36.43 6.45 -9.87
CA ASP A 42 -37.89 6.25 -9.88
C ASP A 42 -38.52 6.31 -8.47
N LYS A 43 -37.88 5.71 -7.46
CA LYS A 43 -38.37 5.77 -6.08
C LYS A 43 -38.20 7.16 -5.46
N LYS A 44 -37.12 7.87 -5.82
CA LYS A 44 -36.89 9.24 -5.34
C LYS A 44 -37.83 10.26 -5.98
N ALA A 45 -38.17 10.06 -7.26
CA ALA A 45 -39.16 10.85 -7.97
C ALA A 45 -40.56 10.71 -7.34
N ALA A 46 -40.94 9.50 -6.93
CA ALA A 46 -42.18 9.26 -6.19
C ALA A 46 -42.22 9.95 -4.80
N GLY A 47 -41.06 10.28 -4.22
CA GLY A 47 -40.93 10.97 -2.93
C GLY A 47 -40.70 12.49 -3.02
N GLY A 48 -40.86 13.11 -4.20
CA GLY A 48 -40.75 14.56 -4.38
C GLY A 48 -39.32 15.10 -4.58
N ASN A 49 -38.29 14.25 -4.58
CA ASN A 49 -36.89 14.64 -4.81
C ASN A 49 -36.42 14.21 -6.21
N ALA A 50 -37.09 14.73 -7.24
CA ALA A 50 -37.02 14.23 -8.62
C ALA A 50 -35.73 14.55 -9.40
N HIS A 51 -34.80 15.37 -8.86
CA HIS A 51 -33.74 15.98 -9.68
C HIS A 51 -32.29 15.69 -9.27
N ASP A 52 -32.04 14.89 -8.23
CA ASP A 52 -30.66 14.58 -7.81
C ASP A 52 -30.28 13.12 -8.08
N ASP A 53 -30.08 12.81 -9.36
CA ASP A 53 -29.56 11.52 -9.85
C ASP A 53 -28.03 11.40 -9.70
N LYS A 54 -27.37 12.47 -9.26
CA LYS A 54 -25.91 12.53 -9.13
C LYS A 54 -25.40 11.44 -8.23
N PHE A 55 -26.02 11.26 -7.06
CA PHE A 55 -25.61 10.20 -6.14
C PHE A 55 -25.79 8.79 -6.73
N PHE A 56 -26.84 8.58 -7.52
CA PHE A 56 -27.07 7.30 -8.20
C PHE A 56 -25.97 7.01 -9.25
N LYS A 57 -25.56 8.02 -10.01
CA LYS A 57 -24.42 7.93 -10.93
C LYS A 57 -23.11 7.62 -10.20
N CYS A 58 -22.87 8.22 -9.03
CA CYS A 58 -21.73 7.85 -8.17
C CYS A 58 -21.78 6.38 -7.75
N ILE A 59 -22.95 5.84 -7.37
CA ILE A 59 -23.12 4.42 -7.03
C ILE A 59 -22.78 3.52 -8.22
N GLN A 60 -23.28 3.86 -9.42
CA GLN A 60 -22.98 3.10 -10.63
C GLN A 60 -21.47 3.11 -10.93
N LYS A 61 -20.83 4.28 -10.83
CA LYS A 61 -19.40 4.42 -11.08
C LYS A 61 -18.54 3.69 -10.05
N ALA A 62 -18.90 3.77 -8.77
CA ALA A 62 -18.22 3.04 -7.71
C ALA A 62 -18.28 1.51 -7.93
N ASN A 63 -19.43 0.99 -8.37
CA ASN A 63 -19.55 -0.42 -8.71
C ASN A 63 -18.77 -0.79 -9.98
N GLU A 64 -18.76 0.06 -11.01
CA GLU A 64 -17.94 -0.16 -12.22
C GLU A 64 -16.46 -0.36 -11.88
N ILE A 65 -15.95 0.39 -10.89
CA ILE A 65 -14.56 0.30 -10.44
C ILE A 65 -14.34 -0.90 -9.52
N LEU A 66 -15.17 -1.07 -8.49
CA LEU A 66 -14.95 -2.09 -7.46
C LEU A 66 -15.32 -3.51 -7.90
N ASN A 67 -16.26 -3.66 -8.84
CA ASN A 67 -16.68 -4.98 -9.32
C ASN A 67 -15.70 -5.57 -10.36
N ASP A 68 -14.98 -4.72 -11.09
CA ASP A 68 -13.93 -5.15 -12.02
C ASP A 68 -12.62 -5.39 -11.25
N PRO A 69 -12.05 -6.62 -11.24
CA PRO A 69 -10.85 -6.91 -10.46
C PRO A 69 -9.64 -6.05 -10.84
N VAL A 70 -9.49 -5.69 -12.11
CA VAL A 70 -8.37 -4.88 -12.60
C VAL A 70 -8.53 -3.43 -12.13
N LYS A 71 -9.71 -2.83 -12.37
CA LYS A 71 -9.99 -1.45 -11.92
C LYS A 71 -9.96 -1.34 -10.40
N ARG A 72 -10.50 -2.33 -9.68
CA ARG A 72 -10.44 -2.39 -8.22
C ARG A 72 -9.00 -2.41 -7.74
N ARG A 73 -8.15 -3.23 -8.35
CA ARG A 73 -6.72 -3.29 -8.00
C ARG A 73 -6.00 -1.97 -8.30
N GLN A 74 -6.34 -1.28 -9.39
CA GLN A 74 -5.80 0.05 -9.70
C GLN A 74 -6.22 1.08 -8.65
N PHE A 75 -7.49 1.09 -8.26
CA PHE A 75 -8.02 1.95 -7.20
C PHE A 75 -7.35 1.65 -5.85
N ASP A 76 -7.30 0.38 -5.48
CA ASP A 76 -6.68 -0.13 -4.26
C ASP A 76 -5.19 0.19 -4.16
N SER A 77 -4.50 0.43 -5.28
CA SER A 77 -3.09 0.83 -5.29
C SER A 77 -2.84 2.25 -4.77
N VAL A 78 -3.90 3.06 -4.67
CA VAL A 78 -3.84 4.48 -4.27
C VAL A 78 -5.03 4.83 -3.36
N ASP A 79 -5.44 3.89 -2.50
CA ASP A 79 -6.57 4.09 -1.57
C ASP A 79 -6.34 5.36 -0.74
N PRO A 80 -7.23 6.36 -0.80
CA PRO A 80 -7.03 7.65 -0.14
C PRO A 80 -6.98 7.58 1.39
N GLU A 81 -7.53 6.52 1.99
CA GLU A 81 -7.45 6.29 3.45
C GLU A 81 -6.13 5.64 3.87
N LEU A 82 -5.23 5.33 2.93
CA LEU A 82 -3.93 4.76 3.23
C LEU A 82 -2.94 5.87 3.58
N ASP A 83 -2.54 5.94 4.85
CA ASP A 83 -1.52 6.87 5.31
C ASP A 83 -0.10 6.33 5.00
N ASP A 84 0.49 6.76 3.89
CA ASP A 84 1.84 6.34 3.49
C ASP A 84 2.97 6.98 4.34
N THR A 85 2.66 7.77 5.37
CA THR A 85 3.64 8.50 6.18
C THR A 85 4.62 7.56 6.90
N ILE A 86 5.91 7.91 6.84
CA ILE A 86 6.97 7.26 7.60
C ILE A 86 7.07 7.96 8.97
N PRO A 87 7.07 7.22 10.09
CA PRO A 87 7.19 7.83 11.41
C PRO A 87 8.53 8.56 11.56
N SER A 88 8.56 9.59 12.40
CA SER A 88 9.81 10.28 12.75
C SER A 88 10.80 9.31 13.40
N VAL A 89 12.10 9.48 13.13
CA VAL A 89 13.18 8.75 13.83
C VAL A 89 13.18 8.97 15.35
N LYS A 90 12.49 10.00 15.85
CA LYS A 90 12.30 10.30 17.27
C LYS A 90 10.88 10.00 17.77
N ALA A 91 10.11 9.22 17.00
CA ALA A 91 8.78 8.80 17.43
C ALA A 91 8.85 8.14 18.81
N LYS A 92 7.91 8.51 19.69
CA LYS A 92 7.79 7.92 21.03
C LYS A 92 6.98 6.63 20.92
N GLY A 93 7.46 5.56 21.52
CA GLY A 93 6.78 4.26 21.54
C GLY A 93 7.77 3.12 21.48
N ASP A 94 7.28 1.90 21.69
CA ASP A 94 8.04 0.69 21.42
C ASP A 94 8.28 0.54 19.91
N TYR A 95 9.42 -0.05 19.55
CA TYR A 95 9.79 -0.26 18.16
C TYR A 95 8.76 -1.13 17.41
N PHE A 96 8.31 -2.24 18.00
CA PHE A 96 7.41 -3.18 17.35
C PHE A 96 5.99 -2.59 17.23
N ASP A 97 5.53 -1.87 18.25
CA ASP A 97 4.25 -1.15 18.20
C ASP A 97 4.19 -0.14 17.05
N ILE A 98 5.33 0.48 16.71
CA ILE A 98 5.42 1.44 15.61
C ILE A 98 5.54 0.72 14.26
N TYR A 99 6.45 -0.25 14.14
CA TYR A 99 6.86 -0.80 12.84
C TYR A 99 6.05 -2.01 12.38
N CYS A 100 5.53 -2.85 13.28
CA CYS A 100 4.72 -4.01 12.90
C CYS A 100 3.48 -3.57 12.07
N PRO A 101 2.66 -2.60 12.50
CA PRO A 101 1.50 -2.17 11.73
C PRO A 101 1.87 -1.56 10.37
N LEU A 102 3.02 -0.89 10.29
CA LEU A 102 3.51 -0.31 9.04
C LEU A 102 3.85 -1.41 8.04
N PHE A 103 4.68 -2.38 8.42
CA PHE A 103 5.02 -3.49 7.53
C PHE A 103 3.83 -4.39 7.21
N GLU A 104 2.90 -4.59 8.16
CA GLU A 104 1.65 -5.30 7.89
C GLU A 104 0.83 -4.57 6.81
N ARG A 105 0.69 -3.24 6.91
CA ARG A 105 0.01 -2.42 5.90
C ARG A 105 0.70 -2.53 4.54
N GLU A 106 2.02 -2.36 4.49
CA GLU A 106 2.78 -2.43 3.24
C GLU A 106 2.74 -3.84 2.62
N SER A 107 2.61 -4.89 3.43
CA SER A 107 2.60 -6.29 2.96
C SER A 107 1.47 -6.57 1.98
N ARG A 108 0.36 -5.81 2.10
CA ARG A 108 -0.78 -5.82 1.16
C ARG A 108 -0.34 -5.64 -0.28
N PHE A 109 0.73 -4.88 -0.52
CA PHE A 109 1.20 -4.53 -1.85
C PHE A 109 2.23 -5.49 -2.44
N SER A 110 2.62 -6.54 -1.71
CA SER A 110 3.62 -7.50 -2.19
C SER A 110 3.07 -8.43 -3.27
N LYS A 111 3.83 -8.61 -4.36
CA LYS A 111 3.58 -9.69 -5.33
C LYS A 111 3.97 -11.08 -4.80
N ILE A 112 4.88 -11.14 -3.84
CA ILE A 112 5.46 -12.37 -3.30
C ILE A 112 4.80 -12.67 -1.96
N GLN A 113 4.32 -13.90 -1.79
CA GLN A 113 3.61 -14.37 -0.60
C GLN A 113 4.16 -15.74 -0.17
N PRO A 114 4.21 -16.06 1.14
CA PRO A 114 3.81 -15.19 2.26
C PRO A 114 4.82 -14.07 2.52
N VAL A 115 4.35 -12.92 2.99
CA VAL A 115 5.24 -11.83 3.47
C VAL A 115 5.73 -12.16 4.88
N PRO A 116 7.05 -12.15 5.16
CA PRO A 116 7.56 -12.35 6.51
C PRO A 116 7.13 -11.22 7.44
N GLY A 117 6.68 -11.58 8.64
CA GLY A 117 6.39 -10.61 9.70
C GLY A 117 7.65 -10.10 10.37
N LEU A 118 7.59 -8.90 10.96
CA LEU A 118 8.73 -8.28 11.67
C LEU A 118 9.14 -9.09 12.91
N GLY A 119 8.20 -9.82 13.52
CA GLY A 119 8.41 -10.60 14.74
C GLY A 119 8.35 -9.74 16.00
N ASP A 120 9.06 -10.19 17.02
CA ASP A 120 9.17 -9.58 18.35
C ASP A 120 10.65 -9.45 18.77
N ASN A 121 10.92 -9.01 20.00
CA ASN A 121 12.27 -8.77 20.52
C ASN A 121 13.13 -10.05 20.67
N ASP A 122 12.47 -11.21 20.77
CA ASP A 122 13.11 -12.51 21.00
C ASP A 122 13.29 -13.31 19.70
N THR A 123 12.75 -12.81 18.60
CA THR A 123 12.95 -13.37 17.26
C THR A 123 14.44 -13.51 16.95
N ASP A 124 14.80 -14.69 16.44
CA ASP A 124 16.18 -15.06 16.18
C ASP A 124 16.77 -14.29 15.00
N ARG A 125 18.10 -14.36 14.89
CA ARG A 125 18.85 -13.59 13.90
C ARG A 125 18.54 -13.97 12.46
N GLU A 126 18.38 -15.26 12.17
CA GLU A 126 18.14 -15.75 10.81
C GLU A 126 16.78 -15.29 10.30
N THR A 127 15.77 -15.33 11.17
CA THR A 127 14.43 -14.82 10.87
C THR A 127 14.45 -13.30 10.64
N VAL A 128 15.18 -12.54 11.46
CA VAL A 128 15.32 -11.08 11.28
C VAL A 128 16.05 -10.73 9.98
N GLU A 129 17.14 -11.44 9.66
CA GLU A 129 17.90 -11.22 8.41
C GLU A 129 17.01 -11.53 7.18
N SER A 130 16.28 -12.64 7.21
CA SER A 130 15.35 -13.03 6.15
C SER A 130 14.21 -12.01 5.95
N PHE A 131 13.67 -11.45 7.05
CA PHE A 131 12.69 -10.37 6.99
C PHE A 131 13.24 -9.17 6.21
N TYR A 132 14.41 -8.66 6.58
CA TYR A 132 14.96 -7.48 5.91
C TYR A 132 15.42 -7.76 4.49
N GLU A 133 15.91 -8.97 4.20
CA GLU A 133 16.23 -9.38 2.83
C GLU A 133 14.99 -9.33 1.93
N PHE A 134 13.85 -9.83 2.41
CA PHE A 134 12.58 -9.72 1.70
C PHE A 134 12.21 -8.25 1.42
N TRP A 135 12.27 -7.39 2.44
CA TRP A 135 11.84 -6.00 2.31
C TRP A 135 12.80 -5.12 1.49
N VAL A 136 14.10 -5.42 1.48
CA VAL A 136 15.07 -4.77 0.59
C VAL A 136 14.78 -5.11 -0.88
N ASN A 137 14.30 -6.33 -1.14
CA ASN A 137 13.94 -6.81 -2.48
C ASN A 137 12.43 -6.76 -2.75
N PHE A 138 11.70 -5.88 -2.04
CA PHE A 138 10.24 -5.83 -2.10
C PHE A 138 9.74 -5.55 -3.52
N ASP A 139 8.94 -6.47 -4.07
CA ASP A 139 8.30 -6.29 -5.37
C ASP A 139 6.82 -5.90 -5.19
N SER A 140 6.55 -4.60 -5.41
CA SER A 140 5.22 -4.04 -5.26
C SER A 140 4.35 -4.24 -6.49
N TRP A 141 3.09 -4.54 -6.25
CA TRP A 141 2.08 -4.74 -7.27
C TRP A 141 1.34 -3.44 -7.62
N ARG A 142 1.54 -2.36 -6.84
CA ARG A 142 0.93 -1.02 -7.04
C ARG A 142 1.18 -0.52 -8.47
N SER A 143 0.12 -0.12 -9.17
CA SER A 143 0.20 0.31 -10.57
C SER A 143 0.07 1.81 -10.76
N PHE A 144 -0.62 2.53 -9.87
CA PHE A 144 -0.89 3.98 -9.93
C PHE A 144 -1.73 4.43 -11.13
N GLU A 145 -2.37 3.50 -11.84
CA GLU A 145 -3.17 3.79 -13.04
C GLU A 145 -4.46 4.57 -12.73
N HIS A 146 -5.00 4.45 -11.51
CA HIS A 146 -6.15 5.25 -11.10
C HIS A 146 -5.83 6.76 -11.01
N LEU A 147 -4.54 7.13 -10.97
CA LEU A 147 -4.07 8.52 -10.98
C LEU A 147 -3.75 9.04 -12.40
N ASP A 148 -3.99 8.25 -13.45
CA ASP A 148 -3.80 8.70 -14.84
C ASP A 148 -4.71 9.90 -15.12
N LYS A 149 -4.10 11.01 -15.55
CA LYS A 149 -4.79 12.28 -15.82
C LYS A 149 -5.36 12.35 -17.23
N GLU A 150 -4.72 11.69 -18.19
CA GLU A 150 -5.15 11.74 -19.59
C GLU A 150 -6.18 10.63 -19.87
N GLU A 151 -7.32 11.00 -20.44
CA GLU A 151 -8.35 10.07 -20.91
C GLU A 151 -8.00 9.55 -22.31
N VAL A 152 -7.25 8.46 -22.34
CA VAL A 152 -6.69 7.90 -23.59
C VAL A 152 -7.78 7.54 -24.62
N ASP A 153 -8.97 7.16 -24.16
CA ASP A 153 -10.10 6.80 -25.03
C ASP A 153 -10.83 8.02 -25.62
N SER A 154 -10.59 9.23 -25.10
CA SER A 154 -11.14 10.47 -25.66
C SER A 154 -10.21 11.13 -26.69
N ALA A 155 -9.15 10.44 -27.13
CA ALA A 155 -8.17 11.00 -28.05
C ALA A 155 -8.68 11.05 -29.51
N ASP A 156 -8.60 12.22 -30.14
CA ASP A 156 -9.13 12.46 -31.50
C ASP A 156 -8.38 11.70 -32.62
N ASN A 157 -7.14 11.29 -32.38
CA ASN A 157 -6.35 10.54 -33.35
C ASN A 157 -5.31 9.64 -32.67
N ARG A 158 -4.71 8.75 -33.47
CA ARG A 158 -3.74 7.75 -33.00
C ARG A 158 -2.49 8.37 -32.36
N ASP A 159 -1.99 9.48 -32.91
CA ASP A 159 -0.79 10.13 -32.39
C ASP A 159 -1.06 10.82 -31.06
N ASN A 160 -2.23 11.45 -30.91
CA ASN A 160 -2.71 12.02 -29.67
C ASN A 160 -2.89 10.91 -28.62
N LYS A 161 -3.53 9.78 -28.98
CA LYS A 161 -3.67 8.62 -28.10
C LYS A 161 -2.31 8.14 -27.57
N ARG A 162 -1.32 8.00 -28.45
CA ARG A 162 0.04 7.59 -28.08
C ARG A 162 0.74 8.61 -27.19
N TYR A 163 0.53 9.90 -27.44
CA TYR A 163 1.08 10.97 -26.61
C TYR A 163 0.48 10.95 -25.19
N MET A 164 -0.84 10.81 -25.07
CA MET A 164 -1.54 10.69 -23.79
C MET A 164 -1.10 9.46 -23.00
N ASP A 165 -1.02 8.29 -23.67
CA ASP A 165 -0.46 7.07 -23.07
C ASP A 165 0.98 7.28 -22.57
N LYS A 166 1.81 8.01 -23.33
CA LYS A 166 3.20 8.29 -22.95
C LYS A 166 3.25 9.16 -21.69
N LYS A 167 2.39 10.19 -21.57
CA LYS A 167 2.32 11.05 -20.37
C LYS A 167 1.90 10.23 -19.14
N ASN A 168 0.82 9.45 -19.27
CA ASN A 168 0.35 8.60 -18.20
C ASN A 168 1.43 7.59 -17.75
N ARG A 169 2.09 6.91 -18.69
CA ARG A 169 3.21 5.97 -18.36
C ARG A 169 4.37 6.66 -17.66
N ALA A 170 4.76 7.86 -18.10
CA ALA A 170 5.83 8.62 -17.47
C ALA A 170 5.48 9.00 -16.02
N GLU A 171 4.23 9.42 -15.78
CA GLU A 171 3.77 9.77 -14.44
C GLU A 171 3.70 8.54 -13.52
N ARG A 172 3.19 7.40 -14.00
CA ARG A 172 3.23 6.14 -13.24
C ARG A 172 4.65 5.72 -12.90
N ALA A 173 5.60 5.89 -13.82
CA ALA A 173 7.00 5.59 -13.55
C ALA A 173 7.59 6.51 -12.48
N ARG A 174 7.24 7.80 -12.47
CA ARG A 174 7.61 8.76 -11.41
C ARG A 174 7.05 8.34 -10.06
N LEU A 175 5.74 8.05 -9.98
CA LEU A 175 5.06 7.63 -8.74
C LEU A 175 5.63 6.31 -8.20
N LYS A 176 5.90 5.33 -9.07
CA LYS A 176 6.56 4.08 -8.67
C LYS A 176 7.95 4.33 -8.09
N LYS A 177 8.73 5.23 -8.71
CA LYS A 177 10.07 5.58 -8.22
C LYS A 177 10.00 6.25 -6.84
N GLU A 178 9.05 7.15 -6.64
CA GLU A 178 8.82 7.81 -5.34
C GLU A 178 8.39 6.81 -4.27
N GLU A 179 7.49 5.90 -4.61
CA GLU A 179 7.04 4.85 -3.71
C GLU A 179 8.19 3.89 -3.32
N THR A 180 8.98 3.45 -4.29
CA THR A 180 10.17 2.63 -4.01
C THR A 180 11.16 3.37 -3.12
N ALA A 181 11.37 4.67 -3.34
CA ALA A 181 12.24 5.48 -2.48
C ALA A 181 11.67 5.61 -1.06
N ARG A 182 10.36 5.84 -0.91
CA ARG A 182 9.68 5.88 0.38
C ARG A 182 9.84 4.56 1.15
N LEU A 183 9.53 3.43 0.51
CA LEU A 183 9.63 2.12 1.15
C LEU A 183 11.08 1.82 1.55
N ARG A 184 12.06 2.18 0.73
CA ARG A 184 13.48 2.07 1.07
C ARG A 184 13.83 2.87 2.32
N ILE A 185 13.35 4.11 2.44
CA ILE A 185 13.56 4.94 3.64
C ILE A 185 12.92 4.27 4.87
N LEU A 186 11.71 3.72 4.74
CA LEU A 186 11.04 2.99 5.82
C LEU A 186 11.89 1.80 6.29
N VAL A 187 12.37 0.98 5.36
CA VAL A 187 13.19 -0.22 5.65
C VAL A 187 14.52 0.16 6.28
N GLU A 188 15.25 1.12 5.70
CA GLU A 188 16.54 1.58 6.25
C GLU A 188 16.38 2.16 7.66
N GLN A 189 15.31 2.93 7.89
CA GLN A 189 15.00 3.48 9.21
C GLN A 189 14.66 2.38 10.21
N ALA A 190 13.80 1.43 9.83
CA ALA A 190 13.45 0.27 10.65
C ALA A 190 14.70 -0.52 11.05
N MET A 191 15.58 -0.85 10.08
CA MET A 191 16.83 -1.57 10.34
C MET A 191 17.76 -0.83 11.28
N LYS A 192 17.81 0.51 11.18
CA LYS A 192 18.67 1.35 12.02
C LYS A 192 18.18 1.41 13.46
N LEU A 193 16.86 1.40 13.67
CA LEU A 193 16.23 1.52 14.98
C LEU A 193 15.93 0.17 15.64
N ASP A 194 16.02 -0.94 14.89
CA ASP A 194 15.73 -2.28 15.40
C ASP A 194 16.68 -2.67 16.55
N PRO A 195 16.16 -2.92 17.77
CA PRO A 195 16.98 -3.25 18.94
C PRO A 195 17.72 -4.59 18.77
N ARG A 196 17.17 -5.52 17.99
CA ARG A 196 17.78 -6.83 17.75
C ARG A 196 19.00 -6.70 16.85
N ILE A 197 18.93 -5.86 15.80
CA ILE A 197 20.09 -5.56 14.95
C ILE A 197 21.20 -4.91 15.77
N ALA A 198 20.87 -3.99 16.68
CA ALA A 198 21.86 -3.38 17.57
C ALA A 198 22.53 -4.44 18.47
N ARG A 199 21.75 -5.36 19.04
CA ARG A 199 22.24 -6.50 19.83
C ARG A 199 23.17 -7.40 19.01
N PHE A 200 22.76 -7.85 17.83
CA PHE A 200 23.57 -8.72 16.96
C PHE A 200 24.90 -8.06 16.57
N ARG A 201 24.88 -6.76 16.23
CA ARG A 201 26.12 -6.01 15.92
C ARG A 201 27.07 -5.91 17.12
N LYS A 202 26.53 -5.76 18.33
CA LYS A 202 27.32 -5.73 19.56
C LYS A 202 27.97 -7.09 19.83
N GLU A 203 27.19 -8.17 19.75
CA GLU A 203 27.67 -9.55 19.94
C GLU A 203 28.76 -9.92 18.93
N GLU A 204 28.58 -9.59 17.64
CA GLU A 204 29.60 -9.82 16.61
C GLU A 204 30.91 -9.05 16.89
N ARG A 205 30.80 -7.80 17.35
CA ARG A 205 31.97 -6.99 17.73
C ARG A 205 32.71 -7.62 18.91
N GLU A 206 32.00 -8.07 19.93
CA GLU A 206 32.57 -8.73 21.11
C GLU A 206 33.24 -10.06 20.74
N ARG A 207 32.58 -10.89 19.93
CA ARG A 207 33.15 -12.15 19.42
C ARG A 207 34.42 -11.93 18.61
N ARG A 208 34.45 -10.90 17.75
CA ARG A 208 35.64 -10.53 16.98
C ARG A 208 36.78 -10.04 17.86
N ASN A 209 36.49 -9.24 18.88
CA ASN A 209 37.48 -8.75 19.83
C ASN A 209 38.06 -9.89 20.69
N ALA A 210 37.22 -10.83 21.15
CA ALA A 210 37.67 -12.00 21.89
C ALA A 210 38.62 -12.88 21.07
N LYS A 211 38.30 -13.15 19.80
CA LYS A 211 39.17 -13.88 18.86
C LYS A 211 40.52 -13.18 18.64
N LYS A 212 40.54 -11.85 18.56
CA LYS A 212 41.80 -11.09 18.44
C LYS A 212 42.64 -11.20 19.71
N ALA A 213 42.03 -11.06 20.89
CA ALA A 213 42.72 -11.17 22.17
C ALA A 213 43.31 -12.57 22.42
N SER A 214 42.59 -13.64 22.04
CA SER A 214 43.11 -15.01 22.12
C SER A 214 44.30 -15.24 21.19
N ASN A 215 44.27 -14.72 19.97
CA ASN A 215 45.38 -14.87 19.03
C ASN A 215 46.64 -14.11 19.49
N VAL A 216 46.49 -12.93 20.09
CA VAL A 216 47.62 -12.18 20.67
C VAL A 216 48.23 -12.93 21.86
N ARG A 217 47.39 -13.53 22.74
CA ARG A 217 47.88 -14.33 23.87
C ARG A 217 48.57 -15.63 23.42
N GLY A 218 48.04 -16.31 22.39
CA GLY A 218 48.64 -17.53 21.85
C GLY A 218 49.97 -17.29 21.12
N GLY A 219 50.12 -16.15 20.44
CA GLY A 219 51.37 -15.77 19.76
C GLY A 219 52.45 -15.19 20.69
N ALA A 220 52.10 -14.72 21.89
CA ALA A 220 53.06 -14.27 22.89
C ALA A 220 53.56 -15.40 23.81
N ALA A 221 52.95 -16.58 23.74
CA ALA A 221 53.30 -17.77 24.52
C ALA A 221 54.06 -18.85 23.69
N ALA A 222 54.35 -18.57 22.42
CA ALA A 222 55.14 -19.38 21.50
C ALA A 222 56.46 -18.68 21.19
#